data_AF-A0A5N5UII6-F1
#
_entry.id   AF-A0A5N5UII6-F1
#
_cell.length_a   1.000
_cell.length_b   1.000
_cell.length_c   1.000
_cell.angle_alpha   90.00
_cell.angle_beta   90.00
_cell.angle_gamma   90.00
#
_symmetry.space_group_name_H-M   'P 1'
#
loop_
_entity.id
_entity.type
_entity.pdbx_description
1 polymer ?
#
loop_
_entity_poly.entity_id
_entity_poly.type
_entity_poly.pdbx_seq_one_letter_code
_entity_poly.pdbx_strand_id
1 'polypeptide(L)'
;MATESESSRLSIRLPPDLESWLEELADERGMDRDRLLERLLEANQRALKQGDGGELSVRVDELESEFDEKIDDIRSRVLQLKRQTEAKAPADHEHDEFDQFDTLEDQLTQITQTVSTLEADIEELANAVETHDEALETTQQRLRRVAAAVVRLQQQAGRDDDDRLTKLRDIAAQRGFETATCRACGNSVNISLLSEAVCPHCSTEFGDITGSNGFFSTPKLVAGSSDQ
;
A
#
# COMPACT_ATOMS: atom_id res chain seq x y z
N MET A 1 69.25 107.31 10.13
CA MET A 1 69.19 106.66 11.45
C MET A 1 68.54 105.31 11.22
N ALA A 2 69.31 104.22 11.33
CA ALA A 2 68.80 102.86 11.19
C ALA A 2 68.37 102.36 12.56
N THR A 3 67.14 101.86 12.66
CA THR A 3 66.65 101.13 13.83
C THR A 3 67.02 99.66 13.64
N GLU A 4 68.04 99.20 14.34
CA GLU A 4 68.39 97.78 14.40
C GLU A 4 67.32 97.04 15.22
N SER A 5 66.64 96.07 14.60
CA SER A 5 65.67 95.20 15.25
C SER A 5 66.41 94.20 16.16
N GLU A 6 66.13 94.22 17.46
CA GLU A 6 66.62 93.21 18.40
C GLU A 6 66.08 91.82 18.02
N SER A 7 66.93 90.97 17.47
CA SER A 7 66.61 89.58 17.16
C SER A 7 66.87 88.73 18.40
N SER A 8 65.83 88.16 19.01
CA SER A 8 65.97 87.24 20.15
C SER A 8 66.71 85.97 19.72
N ARG A 9 67.96 85.79 20.17
CA ARG A 9 68.76 84.59 19.89
C ARG A 9 68.30 83.44 20.78
N LEU A 10 67.67 82.42 20.20
CA LEU A 10 67.42 81.14 20.87
C LEU A 10 68.65 80.25 20.72
N SER A 11 69.25 79.86 21.85
CA SER A 11 70.32 78.85 21.88
C SER A 11 69.76 77.54 22.43
N ILE A 12 69.86 76.46 21.66
CA ILE A 12 69.49 75.11 22.08
C ILE A 12 70.77 74.29 22.17
N ARG A 13 70.94 73.52 23.26
CA ARG A 13 72.01 72.51 23.32
C ARG A 13 71.52 71.22 22.71
N LEU A 14 72.27 70.73 21.73
CA LEU A 14 72.03 69.44 21.12
C LEU A 14 72.75 68.35 21.94
N PRO A 15 72.21 67.12 21.99
CA PRO A 15 72.95 65.98 22.49
C PRO A 15 74.27 65.79 21.70
N PRO A 16 75.35 65.35 22.36
CA PRO A 16 76.68 65.30 21.75
C PRO A 16 76.74 64.44 20.47
N ASP A 17 75.98 63.35 20.42
CA ASP A 17 75.92 62.47 19.23
C ASP A 17 75.30 63.19 18.02
N LEU A 18 74.30 64.05 18.26
CA LEU A 18 73.66 64.87 17.23
C LEU A 18 74.54 66.03 16.78
N GLU A 19 75.31 66.60 17.71
CA GLU A 19 76.28 67.66 17.39
C GLU A 19 77.40 67.11 16.50
N SER A 20 77.98 65.97 16.86
CA SER A 20 78.99 65.28 16.04
C SER A 20 78.45 64.90 14.66
N TRP A 21 77.21 64.38 14.60
CA TRP A 21 76.60 63.99 13.34
C TRP A 21 76.34 65.19 12.42
N LEU A 22 75.92 66.33 12.98
CA LEU A 22 75.71 67.56 12.20
C LEU A 22 77.00 68.14 11.66
N GLU A 23 78.09 68.05 12.43
CA GLU A 23 79.42 68.50 12.00
C GLU A 23 79.94 67.65 10.84
N GLU A 24 79.87 66.32 10.97
CA GLU A 24 80.25 65.40 9.90
C GLU A 24 79.41 65.62 8.63
N LEU A 25 78.10 65.78 8.78
CA LEU A 25 77.21 66.03 7.65
C LEU A 25 77.45 67.41 7.00
N ALA A 26 77.84 68.41 7.78
CA ALA A 26 78.17 69.74 7.28
C ALA A 26 79.46 69.68 6.43
N ASP A 27 80.48 68.99 6.93
CA ASP A 27 81.74 68.76 6.23
C ASP A 27 81.54 67.97 4.93
N GLU A 28 80.77 66.88 4.96
CA GLU A 28 80.42 66.08 3.77
C GLU A 28 79.75 66.91 2.67
N ARG A 29 78.93 67.87 3.07
CA ARG A 29 78.18 68.75 2.16
C ARG A 29 78.94 70.01 1.80
N GLY A 30 80.14 70.22 2.36
CA GLY A 30 80.96 71.42 2.17
C GLY A 30 80.29 72.70 2.67
N MET A 31 79.49 72.61 3.73
CA MET A 31 78.76 73.73 4.33
C MET A 31 79.19 73.95 5.76
N ASP A 32 79.05 75.18 6.26
CA ASP A 32 79.16 75.43 7.69
C ASP A 32 77.92 74.90 8.43
N ARG A 33 78.12 74.48 9.69
CA ARG A 33 77.10 73.87 10.55
C ARG A 33 75.84 74.74 10.66
N ASP A 34 76.00 76.05 10.82
CA ASP A 34 74.86 76.96 10.96
C ASP A 34 74.04 77.01 9.67
N ARG A 35 74.71 76.96 8.52
CA ARG A 35 74.06 76.96 7.20
C ARG A 35 73.31 75.66 6.91
N LEU A 36 73.86 74.52 7.37
CA LEU A 36 73.18 73.22 7.27
C LEU A 36 71.92 73.21 8.15
N LEU A 37 72.02 73.70 9.39
CA LEU A 37 70.89 73.80 10.31
C LEU A 37 69.79 74.70 9.77
N GLU A 38 70.13 75.87 9.22
CA GLU A 38 69.17 76.74 8.52
C GLU A 38 68.44 75.98 7.41
N ARG A 39 69.17 75.26 6.55
CA ARG A 39 68.57 74.50 5.45
C ARG A 39 67.67 73.35 5.92
N LEU A 40 68.09 72.63 6.95
CA LEU A 40 67.30 71.54 7.53
C LEU A 40 66.04 72.08 8.20
N LEU A 41 66.12 73.22 8.90
CA LEU A 41 64.97 73.90 9.47
C LEU A 41 64.06 74.46 8.38
N GLU A 42 64.58 75.04 7.31
CA GLU A 42 63.80 75.49 6.16
C GLU A 42 63.09 74.33 5.46
N ALA A 43 63.77 73.19 5.26
CA ALA A 43 63.21 72.00 4.66
C ALA A 43 62.14 71.37 5.55
N ASN A 44 62.39 71.27 6.86
CA ASN A 44 61.45 70.76 7.84
C ASN A 44 60.23 71.69 7.95
N GLN A 45 60.45 73.00 8.02
CA GLN A 45 59.39 74.00 8.02
C GLN A 45 58.60 73.95 6.70
N ARG A 46 59.24 73.70 5.56
CA ARG A 46 58.57 73.53 4.27
C ARG A 46 57.73 72.25 4.22
N ALA A 47 58.24 71.13 4.75
CA ALA A 47 57.49 69.88 4.85
C ALA A 47 56.27 70.03 5.79
N LEU A 48 56.45 70.69 6.94
CA LEU A 48 55.37 71.03 7.86
C LEU A 48 54.35 72.01 7.23
N LYS A 49 54.81 72.97 6.42
CA LYS A 49 53.95 73.91 5.67
C LYS A 49 53.28 73.28 4.43
N GLN A 50 53.87 72.24 3.84
CA GLN A 50 53.34 71.55 2.66
C GLN A 50 52.26 70.50 3.00
N GLY A 51 52.01 70.23 4.29
CA GLY A 51 50.71 69.71 4.71
C GLY A 51 50.32 68.31 4.20
N ASP A 52 51.29 67.45 3.88
CA ASP A 52 51.01 66.09 3.36
C ASP A 52 50.19 65.23 4.37
N GLY A 53 50.39 65.47 5.68
CA GLY A 53 49.57 64.85 6.72
C GLY A 53 48.11 65.34 6.75
N GLY A 54 47.85 66.56 6.28
CA GLY A 54 46.50 67.11 6.16
C GLY A 54 45.75 66.58 4.93
N GLU A 55 46.46 66.31 3.83
CA GLU A 55 45.87 65.67 2.65
C GLU A 55 45.51 64.20 2.92
N LEU A 56 46.39 63.47 3.61
CA LEU A 56 46.12 62.10 4.05
C LEU A 56 44.99 62.03 5.06
N SER A 57 44.90 62.96 6.02
CA SER A 57 43.79 62.98 6.98
C SER A 57 42.46 63.23 6.28
N VAL A 58 42.41 64.18 5.33
CA VAL A 58 41.18 64.45 4.56
C VAL A 58 40.75 63.22 3.75
N ARG A 59 41.68 62.47 3.16
CA ARG A 59 41.38 61.22 2.43
C ARG A 59 40.89 60.10 3.36
N VAL A 60 41.46 59.99 4.54
CA VAL A 60 40.99 59.03 5.55
C VAL A 60 39.59 59.40 6.01
N ASP A 61 39.34 60.67 6.32
CA ASP A 61 38.03 61.17 6.73
C ASP A 61 36.96 60.95 5.64
N GLU A 62 37.33 61.15 4.37
CA GLU A 62 36.45 60.88 3.22
C GLU A 62 36.16 59.37 3.08
N LEU A 63 37.17 58.51 3.23
CA LEU A 63 36.99 57.07 3.14
C LEU A 63 36.17 56.51 4.31
N GLU A 64 36.40 57.02 5.52
CA GLU A 64 35.62 56.69 6.71
C GLU A 64 34.15 57.09 6.52
N SER A 65 33.90 58.29 5.98
CA SER A 65 32.55 58.74 5.64
C SER A 65 31.89 57.85 4.57
N GLU A 66 32.62 57.50 3.51
CA GLU A 66 32.13 56.59 2.46
C GLU A 66 31.84 55.19 3.03
N PHE A 67 32.66 54.72 3.97
CA PHE A 67 32.47 53.42 4.62
C PHE A 67 31.24 53.42 5.53
N ASP A 68 31.05 54.46 6.34
CA ASP A 68 29.88 54.62 7.19
C ASP A 68 28.59 54.68 6.36
N GLU A 69 28.58 55.42 5.24
CA GLU A 69 27.45 55.45 4.30
C GLU A 69 27.13 54.07 3.72
N LYS A 70 28.16 53.29 3.33
CA LYS A 70 27.96 51.92 2.83
C LYS A 70 27.47 50.96 3.90
N ILE A 71 27.97 51.09 5.13
CA ILE A 71 27.49 50.29 6.26
C ILE A 71 26.01 50.59 6.53
N ASP A 72 25.61 51.85 6.46
CA ASP A 72 24.21 52.26 6.60
C ASP A 72 23.31 51.78 5.45
N ASP A 73 23.80 51.78 4.21
CA ASP A 73 23.10 51.18 3.06
C ASP A 73 22.91 49.67 3.25
N ILE A 74 23.98 48.94 3.58
CA ILE A 74 23.93 47.49 3.81
C ILE A 74 22.97 47.18 4.96
N ARG A 75 23.05 47.93 6.06
CA ARG A 75 22.13 47.77 7.20
C ARG A 75 20.68 47.96 6.77
N SER A 76 20.41 49.02 6.00
CA SER A 76 19.08 49.29 5.47
C SER A 76 18.57 48.16 4.57
N ARG A 77 19.43 47.64 3.69
CA ARG A 77 19.10 46.51 2.80
C ARG A 77 18.88 45.19 3.55
N VAL A 78 19.69 44.89 4.57
CA VAL A 78 19.52 43.68 5.39
C VAL A 78 18.22 43.75 6.19
N LEU A 79 17.89 44.92 6.75
CA LEU A 79 16.61 45.12 7.44
C LEU A 79 15.43 45.01 6.47
N GLN A 80 15.56 45.54 5.26
CA GLN A 80 14.56 45.38 4.21
C GLN A 80 14.38 43.90 3.82
N LEU A 81 15.47 43.17 3.61
CA LEU A 81 15.43 41.75 3.28
C LEU A 81 14.79 40.94 4.41
N LYS A 82 15.17 41.19 5.66
CA LYS A 82 14.54 40.57 6.84
C LYS A 82 13.03 40.76 6.80
N ARG A 83 12.57 42.00 6.64
CA ARG A 83 11.12 42.31 6.56
C ARG A 83 10.45 41.61 5.36
N GLN A 84 11.10 41.58 4.20
CA GLN A 84 10.57 40.88 3.02
C GLN A 84 10.49 39.37 3.21
N THR A 85 11.47 38.77 3.89
CA THR A 85 11.47 37.35 4.22
C THR A 85 10.40 37.03 5.27
N GLU A 86 10.31 37.82 6.35
CA GLU A 86 9.26 37.68 7.37
C GLU A 86 7.85 37.88 6.80
N ALA A 87 7.69 38.77 5.81
CA ALA A 87 6.42 38.94 5.11
C ALA A 87 6.08 37.79 4.16
N LYS A 88 7.09 37.08 3.63
CA LYS A 88 6.89 35.91 2.76
C LYS A 88 6.63 34.63 3.53
N ALA A 89 7.29 34.46 4.67
CA ALA A 89 7.13 33.32 5.55
C ALA A 89 7.29 33.83 6.99
N PRO A 90 6.18 34.14 7.68
CA PRO A 90 6.18 34.33 9.12
C PRO A 90 6.89 33.16 9.83
N ALA A 91 7.42 33.42 11.03
CA ALA A 91 8.07 32.38 11.82
C ALA A 91 7.14 31.17 12.09
N ASP A 92 5.85 31.44 12.17
CA ASP A 92 4.80 30.46 12.42
C ASP A 92 3.99 30.16 11.15
N HIS A 93 4.57 30.32 9.96
CA HIS A 93 3.92 29.93 8.72
C HIS A 93 3.72 28.41 8.68
N GLU A 94 2.45 28.01 8.67
CA GLU A 94 2.04 26.64 8.41
C GLU A 94 1.78 26.43 6.91
N HIS A 95 2.01 25.22 6.43
CA HIS A 95 1.80 24.84 5.05
C HIS A 95 0.53 23.99 4.95
N ASP A 96 -0.64 24.61 4.90
CA ASP A 96 -1.94 23.92 4.75
C ASP A 96 -1.98 22.99 3.52
N GLU A 97 -1.19 23.31 2.49
CA GLU A 97 -0.98 22.50 1.29
C GLU A 97 -0.27 21.17 1.58
N PHE A 98 0.31 21.00 2.76
CA PHE A 98 0.90 19.74 3.23
C PHE A 98 -0.05 18.94 4.13
N ASP A 99 -1.09 19.54 4.71
CA ASP A 99 -2.13 18.81 5.45
C ASP A 99 -2.87 17.79 4.55
N GLN A 100 -2.93 18.09 3.24
CA GLN A 100 -3.45 17.14 2.26
C GLN A 100 -2.59 15.87 2.15
N PHE A 101 -1.28 15.96 2.44
CA PHE A 101 -0.39 14.80 2.43
C PHE A 101 -0.64 13.90 3.64
N ASP A 102 -0.89 14.47 4.82
CA ASP A 102 -1.27 13.69 6.00
C ASP A 102 -2.58 12.94 5.74
N THR A 103 -3.56 13.62 5.14
CA THR A 103 -4.82 12.98 4.73
C THR A 103 -4.60 11.86 3.70
N LEU A 104 -3.71 12.07 2.72
CA LEU A 104 -3.37 11.04 1.73
C LEU A 104 -2.62 9.86 2.34
N GLU A 105 -1.75 10.10 3.32
CA GLU A 105 -1.02 9.07 4.06
C GLU A 105 -1.98 8.20 4.89
N ASP A 106 -2.94 8.83 5.57
CA ASP A 106 -4.02 8.13 6.28
C ASP A 106 -4.86 7.28 5.32
N GLN A 107 -5.23 7.83 4.16
CA GLN A 107 -5.98 7.11 3.13
C GLN A 107 -5.19 5.92 2.57
N LEU A 108 -3.89 6.10 2.28
CA LEU A 108 -3.01 5.02 1.83
C LEU A 108 -2.92 3.90 2.87
N THR A 109 -2.74 4.26 4.14
CA THR A 109 -2.73 3.31 5.26
C THR A 109 -4.03 2.52 5.34
N GLN A 110 -5.18 3.19 5.21
CA GLN A 110 -6.49 2.56 5.21
C GLN A 110 -6.68 1.62 4.01
N ILE A 111 -6.24 2.02 2.81
CA ILE A 111 -6.30 1.17 1.61
C ILE A 111 -5.42 -0.07 1.81
N THR A 112 -4.20 0.08 2.31
CA THR A 112 -3.31 -1.07 2.58
C THR A 112 -3.95 -2.05 3.56
N GLN A 113 -4.57 -1.56 4.64
CA GLN A 113 -5.31 -2.40 5.58
C GLN A 113 -6.48 -3.13 4.91
N THR A 114 -7.27 -2.40 4.11
CA THR A 114 -8.41 -2.97 3.39
C THR A 114 -7.98 -4.06 2.40
N VAL A 115 -6.90 -3.83 1.65
CA VAL A 115 -6.34 -4.82 0.73
C VAL A 115 -5.89 -6.07 1.50
N SER A 116 -5.18 -5.90 2.61
CA SER A 116 -4.74 -7.03 3.44
C SER A 116 -5.92 -7.85 3.99
N THR A 117 -7.02 -7.19 4.39
CA THR A 117 -8.24 -7.89 4.80
C THR A 117 -8.88 -8.64 3.63
N LEU A 118 -9.00 -8.01 2.46
CA LEU A 118 -9.57 -8.65 1.28
C LEU A 118 -8.74 -9.85 0.81
N GLU A 119 -7.41 -9.78 0.90
CA GLU A 119 -6.53 -10.90 0.59
C GLU A 119 -6.77 -12.09 1.53
N ALA A 120 -6.93 -11.83 2.84
CA ALA A 120 -7.26 -12.86 3.81
C ALA A 120 -8.65 -13.48 3.56
N ASP A 121 -9.66 -12.65 3.26
CA ASP A 121 -11.01 -13.11 2.94
C ASP A 121 -11.04 -13.97 1.66
N ILE A 122 -10.24 -13.60 0.65
CA ILE A 122 -10.11 -14.38 -0.60
C ILE A 122 -9.47 -15.74 -0.31
N GLU A 123 -8.43 -15.80 0.52
CA GLU A 123 -7.80 -17.06 0.92
C GLU A 123 -8.76 -17.96 1.70
N GLU A 124 -9.53 -17.39 2.65
CA GLU A 124 -10.58 -18.12 3.36
C GLU A 124 -11.64 -18.68 2.40
N LEU A 125 -12.11 -17.86 1.47
CA LEU A 125 -13.12 -18.29 0.49
C LEU A 125 -12.58 -19.38 -0.45
N ALA A 126 -11.32 -19.28 -0.87
CA ALA A 126 -10.68 -20.31 -1.69
C ALA A 126 -10.64 -21.66 -0.96
N ASN A 127 -10.24 -21.66 0.31
CA ASN A 127 -10.21 -22.87 1.14
C ASN A 127 -11.63 -23.44 1.35
N ALA A 128 -12.63 -22.59 1.54
CA ALA A 128 -14.03 -23.01 1.67
C ALA A 128 -14.55 -23.66 0.37
N VAL A 129 -14.21 -23.10 -0.79
CA VAL A 129 -14.58 -23.66 -2.10
C VAL A 129 -13.96 -25.05 -2.29
N GLU A 130 -12.67 -25.22 -1.98
CA GLU A 130 -12.00 -26.53 -2.08
C GLU A 130 -12.69 -27.57 -1.17
N THR A 131 -12.97 -27.20 0.08
CA THR A 131 -13.68 -28.06 1.03
C THR A 131 -15.07 -28.47 0.52
N HIS A 132 -15.81 -27.52 -0.10
CA HIS A 132 -17.12 -27.81 -0.66
C HIS A 132 -17.04 -28.69 -1.90
N ASP A 133 -16.02 -28.55 -2.74
CA ASP A 133 -15.81 -29.41 -3.90
C ASP A 133 -15.60 -30.88 -3.47
N GLU A 134 -14.72 -31.12 -2.50
CA GLU A 134 -14.50 -32.46 -1.92
C GLU A 134 -15.79 -33.06 -1.33
N ALA A 135 -16.59 -32.23 -0.65
CA ALA A 135 -17.87 -32.65 -0.08
C ALA A 135 -18.89 -32.99 -1.16
N LEU A 136 -18.92 -32.24 -2.27
CA LEU A 136 -19.77 -32.51 -3.43
C LEU A 136 -19.36 -33.79 -4.13
N GLU A 137 -18.07 -34.01 -4.38
CA GLU A 137 -17.57 -35.26 -4.96
C GLU A 137 -17.95 -36.48 -4.11
N THR A 138 -17.77 -36.37 -2.79
CA THR A 138 -18.17 -37.41 -1.83
C THR A 138 -19.67 -37.68 -1.90
N THR A 139 -20.48 -36.63 -1.95
CA THR A 139 -21.95 -36.75 -2.04
C THR A 139 -22.37 -37.37 -3.36
N GLN A 140 -21.77 -36.97 -4.48
CA GLN A 140 -22.01 -37.58 -5.80
C GLN A 140 -21.63 -39.06 -5.80
N GLN A 141 -20.50 -39.43 -5.19
CA GLN A 141 -20.09 -40.83 -5.08
C GLN A 141 -21.11 -41.66 -4.28
N ARG A 142 -21.62 -41.12 -3.17
CA ARG A 142 -22.70 -41.76 -2.38
C ARG A 142 -23.98 -41.90 -3.18
N LEU A 143 -24.41 -40.86 -3.90
CA LEU A 143 -25.59 -40.90 -4.76
C LEU A 143 -25.46 -41.93 -5.87
N ARG A 144 -24.30 -42.06 -6.52
CA ARG A 144 -24.03 -43.13 -7.50
C ARG A 144 -24.17 -44.52 -6.88
N ARG A 145 -23.68 -44.72 -5.65
CA ARG A 145 -23.84 -46.01 -4.93
C ARG A 145 -25.31 -46.30 -4.60
N VAL A 146 -26.05 -45.31 -4.13
CA VAL A 146 -27.49 -45.43 -3.84
C VAL A 146 -28.26 -45.75 -5.12
N ALA A 147 -28.02 -44.99 -6.19
CA ALA A 147 -28.65 -45.25 -7.49
C ALA A 147 -28.36 -46.68 -7.98
N ALA A 148 -27.11 -47.14 -7.88
CA ALA A 148 -26.76 -48.51 -8.24
C ALA A 148 -27.44 -49.57 -7.35
N ALA A 149 -27.62 -49.29 -6.05
CA ALA A 149 -28.35 -50.18 -5.14
C ALA A 149 -29.84 -50.23 -5.48
N VAL A 150 -30.48 -49.08 -5.76
CA VAL A 150 -31.87 -48.99 -6.18
C VAL A 150 -32.10 -49.73 -7.50
N VAL A 151 -31.22 -49.55 -8.49
CA VAL A 151 -31.30 -50.28 -9.76
C VAL A 151 -31.16 -51.80 -9.56
N ARG A 152 -30.26 -52.24 -8.67
CA ARG A 152 -30.15 -53.68 -8.33
C ARG A 152 -31.41 -54.22 -7.67
N LEU A 153 -32.00 -53.48 -6.72
CA LEU A 153 -33.25 -53.87 -6.07
C LEU A 153 -34.40 -53.95 -7.07
N GLN A 154 -34.51 -52.97 -7.97
CA GLN A 154 -35.52 -52.96 -9.02
C GLN A 154 -35.36 -54.13 -9.99
N GLN A 155 -34.12 -54.46 -10.38
CA GLN A 155 -33.85 -55.62 -11.22
C GLN A 155 -34.13 -56.94 -10.51
N GLN A 156 -33.86 -57.03 -9.20
CA GLN A 156 -34.18 -58.21 -8.41
C GLN A 156 -35.69 -58.42 -8.31
N ALA A 157 -36.44 -57.36 -7.97
CA ALA A 157 -37.89 -57.42 -7.88
C ALA A 157 -38.53 -57.83 -9.23
N GLY A 158 -38.01 -57.33 -10.36
CA GLY A 158 -38.48 -57.75 -11.68
C GLY A 158 -38.22 -59.22 -11.98
N ARG A 159 -37.04 -59.75 -11.61
CA ARG A 159 -36.75 -61.20 -11.77
C ARG A 159 -37.64 -62.06 -10.88
N ASP A 160 -37.85 -61.65 -9.63
CA ASP A 160 -38.70 -62.38 -8.70
C ASP A 160 -40.15 -62.42 -9.22
N ASP A 161 -40.64 -61.36 -9.87
CA ASP A 161 -41.95 -61.35 -10.54
C ASP A 161 -41.99 -62.29 -11.76
N ASP A 162 -40.96 -62.25 -12.63
CA ASP A 162 -40.85 -63.14 -13.79
C ASP A 162 -40.81 -64.63 -13.39
N ASP A 163 -40.03 -64.97 -12.35
CA ASP A 163 -39.94 -66.33 -11.82
C ASP A 163 -41.28 -66.79 -11.24
N ARG A 164 -41.98 -65.89 -10.54
CA ARG A 164 -43.31 -66.15 -9.98
C ARG A 164 -44.35 -66.35 -11.06
N LEU A 165 -44.32 -65.55 -12.12
CA LEU A 165 -45.18 -65.70 -13.30
C LEU A 165 -44.90 -67.04 -14.01
N THR A 166 -43.63 -67.39 -14.17
CA THR A 166 -43.22 -68.67 -14.79
C THR A 166 -43.74 -69.85 -13.97
N LYS A 167 -43.56 -69.82 -12.64
CA LYS A 167 -44.10 -70.85 -11.73
C LYS A 167 -45.62 -70.97 -11.81
N LEU A 168 -46.35 -69.85 -11.90
CA LEU A 168 -47.81 -69.87 -12.08
C LEU A 168 -48.21 -70.51 -13.39
N ARG A 169 -47.51 -70.19 -14.48
CA ARG A 169 -47.75 -70.79 -15.81
C ARG A 169 -47.45 -72.29 -15.82
N ASP A 170 -46.39 -72.73 -15.17
CA ASP A 170 -46.05 -74.15 -15.04
C ASP A 170 -47.11 -74.92 -14.26
N ILE A 171 -47.57 -74.39 -13.12
CA ILE A 171 -48.66 -74.98 -12.34
C ILE A 171 -49.94 -75.05 -13.16
N ALA A 172 -50.26 -74.00 -13.91
CA ALA A 172 -51.42 -73.95 -14.79
C ALA A 172 -51.35 -74.99 -15.90
N ALA A 173 -50.21 -75.10 -16.58
CA ALA A 173 -49.97 -76.07 -17.65
C ALA A 173 -50.06 -77.52 -17.11
N GLN A 174 -49.39 -77.80 -15.98
CA GLN A 174 -49.39 -79.12 -15.34
C GLN A 174 -50.80 -79.54 -14.90
N ARG A 175 -51.64 -78.58 -14.49
CA ARG A 175 -53.01 -78.82 -14.06
C ARG A 175 -54.05 -78.54 -15.16
N GLY A 176 -53.66 -78.21 -16.39
CA GLY A 176 -54.58 -77.96 -17.50
C GLY A 176 -55.51 -76.75 -17.31
N PHE A 177 -55.09 -75.72 -16.57
CA PHE A 177 -55.86 -74.49 -16.38
C PHE A 177 -55.49 -73.43 -17.44
N GLU A 178 -56.43 -73.03 -18.27
CA GLU A 178 -56.24 -71.93 -19.23
C GLU A 178 -56.69 -70.58 -18.67
N THR A 179 -57.81 -70.59 -17.93
CA THR A 179 -58.38 -69.41 -17.27
C THR A 179 -58.63 -69.69 -15.79
N ALA A 180 -58.42 -68.69 -14.95
CA ALA A 180 -58.71 -68.74 -13.52
C ALA A 180 -59.33 -67.44 -13.03
N THR A 181 -60.13 -67.52 -11.99
CA THR A 181 -60.78 -66.35 -11.39
C THR A 181 -59.88 -65.72 -10.34
N CYS A 182 -59.64 -64.41 -10.42
CA CYS A 182 -58.96 -63.68 -9.37
C CYS A 182 -59.78 -63.75 -8.07
N ARG A 183 -59.20 -64.21 -6.96
CA ARG A 183 -59.91 -64.26 -5.67
C ARG A 183 -60.29 -62.88 -5.14
N ALA A 184 -59.50 -61.84 -5.43
CA ALA A 184 -59.69 -60.50 -4.87
C ALA A 184 -60.85 -59.75 -5.52
N CYS A 185 -60.94 -59.76 -6.85
CA CYS A 185 -61.96 -59.00 -7.59
C CYS A 185 -63.00 -59.85 -8.32
N GLY A 186 -62.83 -61.17 -8.38
CA GLY A 186 -63.77 -62.08 -9.03
C GLY A 186 -63.73 -62.10 -10.57
N ASN A 187 -62.86 -61.33 -11.20
CA ASN A 187 -62.72 -61.33 -12.67
C ASN A 187 -61.98 -62.57 -13.17
N SER A 188 -62.37 -63.05 -14.36
CA SER A 188 -61.68 -64.14 -15.07
C SER A 188 -60.39 -63.61 -15.72
N VAL A 189 -59.30 -64.34 -15.55
CA VAL A 189 -57.97 -63.99 -16.05
C VAL A 189 -57.44 -65.17 -16.86
N ASN A 190 -56.95 -64.91 -18.08
CA ASN A 190 -56.23 -65.90 -18.88
C ASN A 190 -54.78 -65.95 -18.41
N ILE A 191 -54.36 -67.11 -17.88
CA ILE A 191 -53.05 -67.26 -17.23
C ILE A 191 -51.90 -67.19 -18.27
N SER A 192 -52.13 -67.68 -19.48
CA SER A 192 -51.11 -67.69 -20.55
C SER A 192 -50.76 -66.29 -21.05
N LEU A 193 -51.70 -65.35 -21.00
CA LEU A 193 -51.53 -63.97 -21.51
C LEU A 193 -51.02 -62.97 -20.48
N LEU A 194 -50.79 -63.38 -19.23
CA LEU A 194 -50.26 -62.50 -18.19
C LEU A 194 -48.84 -62.03 -18.53
N SER A 195 -48.58 -60.73 -18.49
CA SER A 195 -47.23 -60.17 -18.65
C SER A 195 -46.44 -60.14 -17.35
N GLU A 196 -47.13 -60.09 -16.21
CA GLU A 196 -46.59 -60.00 -14.85
C GLU A 196 -47.42 -60.91 -13.94
N ALA A 197 -46.90 -61.26 -12.75
CA ALA A 197 -47.62 -62.10 -11.80
C ALA A 197 -48.74 -61.34 -11.04
N VAL A 198 -49.50 -60.48 -11.74
CA VAL A 198 -50.46 -59.54 -11.16
C VAL A 198 -51.80 -59.56 -11.90
N CYS A 199 -52.90 -59.32 -11.18
CA CYS A 199 -54.22 -59.20 -11.78
C CYS A 199 -54.35 -57.92 -12.64
N PRO A 200 -54.70 -58.01 -13.93
CA PRO A 200 -54.84 -56.83 -14.81
C PRO A 200 -56.03 -55.93 -14.44
N HIS A 201 -56.92 -56.38 -13.56
CA HIS A 201 -58.14 -55.64 -13.19
C HIS A 201 -58.06 -54.95 -11.82
N CYS A 202 -57.26 -55.48 -10.89
CA CYS A 202 -57.20 -54.97 -9.51
C CYS A 202 -55.78 -54.92 -8.93
N SER A 203 -54.77 -55.21 -9.76
CA SER A 203 -53.35 -55.14 -9.40
C SER A 203 -52.93 -56.01 -8.20
N THR A 204 -53.72 -57.02 -7.85
CA THR A 204 -53.35 -57.99 -6.82
C THR A 204 -52.30 -58.96 -7.36
N GLU A 205 -51.16 -59.07 -6.69
CA GLU A 205 -50.13 -60.07 -6.99
C GLU A 205 -50.64 -61.50 -6.77
N PHE A 206 -50.27 -62.42 -7.65
CA PHE A 206 -50.63 -63.82 -7.61
C PHE A 206 -49.47 -64.66 -7.11
N GLY A 207 -49.65 -65.47 -6.08
CA GLY A 207 -48.61 -66.40 -5.59
C GLY A 207 -48.88 -67.86 -5.90
N ASP A 208 -50.14 -68.24 -6.11
CA ASP A 208 -50.50 -69.62 -6.39
C ASP A 208 -51.87 -69.72 -7.11
N ILE A 209 -52.17 -70.92 -7.61
CA ILE A 209 -53.46 -71.31 -8.20
C ILE A 209 -54.06 -72.42 -7.36
N THR A 210 -55.24 -72.17 -6.80
CA THR A 210 -55.99 -73.14 -6.00
C THR A 210 -57.22 -73.64 -6.74
N GLY A 211 -57.53 -74.93 -6.59
CA GLY A 211 -58.66 -75.57 -7.26
C GLY A 211 -58.26 -76.91 -7.89
N SER A 212 -59.24 -77.80 -8.05
CA SER A 212 -59.09 -79.09 -8.73
C SER A 212 -59.75 -79.05 -10.10
N ASN A 213 -59.22 -79.81 -11.07
CA ASN A 213 -59.93 -80.07 -12.32
C ASN A 213 -61.18 -80.91 -12.03
N GLY A 214 -62.36 -80.29 -12.12
CA GLY A 214 -63.65 -80.94 -11.95
C GLY A 214 -64.79 -80.09 -12.52
N PHE A 215 -65.89 -80.74 -12.92
CA PHE A 215 -67.01 -80.16 -13.68
C PHE A 215 -67.77 -79.01 -12.96
N PHE A 216 -67.40 -78.66 -11.72
CA PHE A 216 -68.11 -77.67 -10.89
C PHE A 216 -67.19 -76.68 -10.13
N SER A 217 -65.87 -76.64 -10.37
CA SER A 217 -64.98 -75.70 -9.67
C SER A 217 -64.04 -74.96 -10.63
N THR A 218 -64.26 -73.66 -10.80
CA THR A 218 -63.33 -72.77 -11.51
C THR A 218 -62.07 -72.55 -10.67
N PRO A 219 -60.86 -72.76 -11.22
CA PRO A 219 -59.63 -72.51 -10.49
C PRO A 219 -59.54 -71.02 -10.09
N LYS A 220 -58.94 -70.76 -8.92
CA LYS A 220 -58.82 -69.42 -8.34
C LYS A 220 -57.37 -69.02 -8.16
N LEU A 221 -57.01 -67.84 -8.69
CA LEU A 221 -55.74 -67.17 -8.46
C LEU A 221 -55.75 -66.51 -7.09
N VAL A 222 -54.69 -66.74 -6.31
CA VAL A 222 -54.61 -66.32 -4.92
C VAL A 222 -53.39 -65.44 -4.68
N ALA A 223 -53.51 -64.48 -3.77
CA ALA A 223 -52.36 -63.70 -3.36
C ALA A 223 -51.28 -64.61 -2.75
N GLY A 224 -50.03 -64.33 -3.07
CA GLY A 224 -48.92 -64.99 -2.37
C GLY A 224 -48.93 -64.55 -0.92
N SER A 225 -48.82 -65.51 0.00
CA SER A 225 -48.53 -65.17 1.39
C SER A 225 -47.12 -64.59 1.43
N SER A 226 -47.01 -63.27 1.61
CA SER A 226 -45.78 -62.65 2.09
C SER A 226 -45.58 -63.09 3.54
N ASP A 227 -44.98 -64.26 3.74
CA ASP A 227 -44.45 -64.62 5.06
C ASP A 227 -42.92 -64.52 4.96
N GLN A 228 -42.40 -63.63 5.81
CA GLN A 228 -41.05 -63.10 6.05
C GLN A 228 -39.84 -63.88 5.49
#